data_AF-A0A146LGC5-F1
#
_entry.id   AF-A0A146LGC5-F1
#
_cell.length_a   1.000
_cell.length_b   1.000
_cell.length_c   1.000
_cell.angle_alpha   90.00
_cell.angle_beta   90.00
_cell.angle_gamma   90.00
#
_symmetry.space_group_name_H-M   'P 1'
#
loop_
_entity.id
_entity.type
_entity.pdbx_description
1 polymer ?
#
loop_
_entity_poly.entity_id
_entity_poly.type
_entity_poly.pdbx_seq_one_letter_code
_entity_poly.pdbx_strand_id
1 'polypeptide(L)'
;RELKSAFDNAGFQVCVVDRTQYNAEAIDWADMVVTGGGDGTFLMGATEIKSRDKPLVGFNTNPHKSSGYLCLPCSVSYAAAANLIRKKKFQWKFRTRIEVKLTGQFDKEPEMIGIHLPKLDQSHSASDRSAPITSQILPSRALNEIFLAERRPSQVTNVTIDVPGVPKTHVKCSGVCVSTGTGSTSWHMSMNRISLPKVHRLFKLAKVDFAPEKLVDITSEFNDSLQFPFGKEL
;
A
#
# COMPACT_ATOMS: atom_id res chain seq x y z
N ARG A 1 3.87 -23.29 -8.60
CA ARG A 1 4.41 -24.66 -8.43
C ARG A 1 5.89 -24.60 -8.08
N GLU A 2 6.73 -23.97 -8.90
CA GLU A 2 8.18 -23.79 -8.62
C GLU A 2 8.49 -23.15 -7.27
N LEU A 3 7.78 -22.07 -6.89
CA LEU A 3 7.97 -21.41 -5.60
C LEU A 3 7.71 -22.36 -4.42
N LYS A 4 6.62 -23.14 -4.47
CA LYS A 4 6.32 -24.15 -3.44
C LYS A 4 7.44 -25.18 -3.36
N SER A 5 7.83 -25.75 -4.50
CA SER A 5 8.90 -26.76 -4.57
C SER A 5 10.23 -26.24 -4.03
N ALA A 6 10.59 -24.98 -4.27
CA ALA A 6 11.81 -24.38 -3.73
C ALA A 6 11.82 -24.34 -2.20
N PHE A 7 10.68 -24.00 -1.58
CA PHE A 7 10.54 -23.98 -0.12
C PHE A 7 10.43 -25.40 0.48
N ASP A 8 9.69 -26.31 -0.17
CA ASP A 8 9.65 -27.72 0.24
C ASP A 8 11.07 -28.32 0.24
N ASN A 9 11.85 -28.12 -0.83
CA ASN A 9 13.21 -28.63 -0.97
C ASN A 9 14.20 -28.00 0.02
N ALA A 10 13.94 -26.76 0.47
CA ALA A 10 14.70 -26.13 1.55
C ALA A 10 14.24 -26.58 2.95
N GLY A 11 13.32 -27.56 3.03
CA GLY A 11 12.86 -28.21 4.24
C GLY A 11 11.72 -27.49 4.97
N PHE A 12 10.99 -26.59 4.32
CA PHE A 12 9.83 -25.90 4.91
C PHE A 12 8.56 -26.73 4.75
N GLN A 13 7.68 -26.67 5.75
CA GLN A 13 6.30 -27.09 5.60
C GLN A 13 5.54 -25.97 4.87
N VAL A 14 4.92 -26.27 3.73
CA VAL A 14 4.27 -25.27 2.88
C VAL A 14 2.81 -25.62 2.64
N CYS A 15 1.90 -24.75 3.07
CA CYS A 15 0.51 -24.72 2.62
C CYS A 15 0.36 -23.64 1.55
N VAL A 16 -0.37 -23.95 0.47
CA VAL A 16 -0.67 -22.99 -0.59
C VAL A 16 -2.13 -22.60 -0.49
N VAL A 17 -2.39 -21.31 -0.40
CA VAL A 17 -3.74 -20.73 -0.25
C VAL A 17 -4.01 -19.83 -1.44
N ASP A 18 -5.20 -19.95 -2.05
CA ASP A 18 -5.64 -19.04 -3.10
C ASP A 18 -6.08 -17.69 -2.52
N ARG A 19 -6.02 -16.62 -3.33
CA ARG A 19 -6.49 -15.28 -2.95
C ARG A 19 -7.91 -15.25 -2.38
N THR A 20 -8.79 -16.13 -2.84
CA THR A 20 -10.20 -16.21 -2.39
C THR A 20 -10.35 -16.84 -1.01
N GLN A 21 -9.34 -17.56 -0.54
CA GLN A 21 -9.34 -18.29 0.73
C GLN A 21 -8.35 -17.70 1.73
N TYR A 22 -7.68 -16.61 1.38
CA TYR A 22 -6.70 -15.95 2.24
C TYR A 22 -7.40 -15.15 3.35
N ASN A 23 -7.28 -15.63 4.58
CA ASN A 23 -7.84 -15.03 5.79
C ASN A 23 -6.92 -15.28 7.00
N ALA A 24 -7.29 -14.76 8.17
CA ALA A 24 -6.50 -14.90 9.39
C ALA A 24 -6.27 -16.38 9.79
N GLU A 25 -7.29 -17.24 9.68
CA GLU A 25 -7.19 -18.67 10.01
C GLU A 25 -6.20 -19.40 9.09
N ALA A 26 -6.20 -19.04 7.80
CA ALA A 26 -5.34 -19.66 6.79
C ALA A 26 -3.84 -19.44 7.07
N ILE A 27 -3.48 -18.38 7.82
CA ILE A 27 -2.09 -18.06 8.15
C ILE A 27 -1.72 -18.33 9.59
N ASP A 28 -2.66 -18.68 10.47
CA ASP A 28 -2.43 -18.76 11.91
C ASP A 28 -1.30 -19.75 12.26
N TRP A 29 -1.34 -20.94 11.66
CA TRP A 29 -0.36 -22.01 11.82
C TRP A 29 1.06 -21.68 11.32
N ALA A 30 1.22 -20.66 10.46
CA ALA A 30 2.47 -20.41 9.75
C ALA A 30 3.36 -19.37 10.45
N ASP A 31 4.66 -19.62 10.50
CA ASP A 31 5.65 -18.66 11.02
C ASP A 31 5.96 -17.52 10.04
N MET A 32 5.66 -17.69 8.75
CA MET A 32 5.96 -16.74 7.70
C MET A 32 4.93 -16.86 6.57
N VAL A 33 4.60 -15.73 5.96
CA VAL A 33 3.78 -15.67 4.74
C VAL A 33 4.68 -15.41 3.54
N VAL A 34 4.48 -16.18 2.46
CA VAL A 34 5.19 -16.02 1.19
C VAL A 34 4.18 -15.73 0.09
N THR A 35 4.35 -14.62 -0.63
CA THR A 35 3.46 -14.25 -1.75
C THR A 35 4.17 -14.45 -3.07
N GLY A 36 3.55 -15.19 -4.00
CA GLY A 36 3.98 -15.29 -5.39
C GLY A 36 3.08 -14.45 -6.30
N GLY A 37 3.58 -13.30 -6.78
CA GLY A 37 2.81 -12.33 -7.54
C GLY A 37 3.50 -10.97 -7.59
N GLY A 38 2.78 -9.91 -7.93
CA GLY A 38 3.30 -8.54 -7.86
C GLY A 38 3.09 -7.89 -6.49
N ASP A 39 3.33 -6.58 -6.42
CA ASP A 39 3.10 -5.78 -5.21
C ASP A 39 1.65 -5.88 -4.72
N GLY A 40 0.65 -5.98 -5.61
CA GLY A 40 -0.75 -6.18 -5.20
C GLY A 40 -0.96 -7.48 -4.39
N THR A 41 -0.28 -8.56 -4.75
CA THR A 41 -0.32 -9.82 -3.98
C THR A 41 0.42 -9.68 -2.65
N PHE A 42 1.52 -8.92 -2.62
CA PHE A 42 2.21 -8.58 -1.38
C PHE A 42 1.30 -7.79 -0.43
N LEU A 43 0.60 -6.77 -0.92
CA LEU A 43 -0.35 -5.99 -0.13
C LEU A 43 -1.47 -6.86 0.42
N MET A 44 -1.99 -7.78 -0.38
CA MET A 44 -2.97 -8.78 0.07
C MET A 44 -2.40 -9.66 1.19
N GLY A 45 -1.19 -10.21 1.02
CA GLY A 45 -0.51 -10.98 2.06
C GLY A 45 -0.21 -10.20 3.34
N ALA A 46 -0.18 -8.87 3.28
CA ALA A 46 0.00 -8.04 4.46
C ALA A 46 -1.30 -7.81 5.25
N THR A 47 -2.50 -8.02 4.68
CA THR A 47 -3.76 -7.61 5.33
C THR A 47 -4.01 -8.38 6.63
N GLU A 48 -3.72 -9.67 6.64
CA GLU A 48 -4.00 -10.57 7.77
C GLU A 48 -2.87 -10.64 8.81
N ILE A 49 -1.68 -10.14 8.47
CA ILE A 49 -0.55 -10.06 9.41
C ILE A 49 -0.79 -8.90 10.38
N LYS A 50 -1.09 -9.19 11.65
CA LYS A 50 -1.37 -8.18 12.69
C LYS A 50 -0.20 -7.89 13.63
N SER A 51 0.73 -8.83 13.80
CA SER A 51 1.93 -8.69 14.63
C SER A 51 3.19 -8.50 13.77
N ARG A 52 4.28 -8.06 14.41
CA ARG A 52 5.59 -7.90 13.77
C ARG A 52 6.37 -9.21 13.65
N ASP A 53 5.88 -10.28 14.30
CA ASP A 53 6.62 -11.54 14.47
C ASP A 53 6.39 -12.51 13.31
N LYS A 54 5.40 -12.23 12.45
CA LYS A 54 5.08 -13.02 11.26
C LYS A 54 5.61 -12.32 10.00
N PRO A 55 6.83 -12.64 9.52
CA PRO A 55 7.39 -12.07 8.30
C PRO A 55 6.53 -12.29 7.07
N LEU A 56 6.69 -11.36 6.12
CA LEU A 56 6.14 -11.43 4.78
C LEU A 56 7.27 -11.35 3.75
N VAL A 57 7.33 -12.32 2.83
CA VAL A 57 8.30 -12.33 1.73
C VAL A 57 7.59 -12.35 0.39
N GLY A 58 7.90 -11.38 -0.46
CA GLY A 58 7.33 -11.25 -1.80
C GLY A 58 8.25 -11.79 -2.89
N PHE A 59 7.69 -12.57 -3.80
CA PHE A 59 8.36 -13.03 -5.01
C PHE A 59 7.60 -12.57 -6.24
N ASN A 60 8.28 -11.81 -7.11
CA ASN A 60 7.73 -11.41 -8.39
C ASN A 60 7.69 -12.58 -9.36
N THR A 61 6.49 -13.03 -9.72
CA THR A 61 6.28 -14.15 -10.66
C THR A 61 6.27 -13.74 -12.12
N ASN A 62 6.31 -12.44 -12.43
CA ASN A 62 6.38 -11.93 -13.81
C ASN A 62 7.38 -10.77 -13.96
N PRO A 63 8.68 -11.04 -13.76
CA PRO A 63 9.72 -10.01 -13.69
C PRO A 63 9.94 -9.26 -15.00
N HIS A 64 9.60 -9.88 -16.14
CA HIS A 64 9.77 -9.25 -17.47
C HIS A 64 8.70 -8.22 -17.81
N LYS A 65 7.54 -8.26 -17.14
CA LYS A 65 6.42 -7.33 -17.41
C LYS A 65 6.27 -6.24 -16.36
N SER A 66 6.77 -6.44 -15.15
CA SER A 66 6.61 -5.49 -14.05
C SER A 66 7.74 -5.63 -13.05
N SER A 67 8.34 -4.51 -12.64
CA SER A 67 9.18 -4.43 -11.44
C SER A 67 8.40 -3.67 -10.38
N GLY A 68 8.27 -4.28 -9.19
CA GLY A 68 7.61 -3.69 -8.03
C GLY A 68 8.61 -3.24 -6.98
N TYR A 69 8.13 -2.51 -5.97
CA TYR A 69 8.95 -1.99 -4.88
C TYR A 69 8.91 -2.87 -3.61
N LEU A 70 8.01 -3.86 -3.56
CA LEU A 70 7.81 -4.69 -2.36
C LEU A 70 8.46 -6.07 -2.48
N CYS A 71 8.35 -6.71 -3.64
CA CYS A 71 8.90 -8.04 -3.87
C CYS A 71 10.44 -8.04 -3.90
N LEU A 72 11.02 -9.21 -3.63
CA LEU A 72 12.46 -9.43 -3.75
C LEU A 72 12.96 -9.15 -5.19
N PRO A 73 14.22 -8.73 -5.35
CA PRO A 73 14.80 -8.50 -6.67
C PRO A 73 14.71 -9.73 -7.56
N CYS A 74 14.41 -9.52 -8.84
CA CYS A 74 14.26 -10.60 -9.83
C CYS A 74 15.54 -11.41 -10.06
N SER A 75 16.70 -10.88 -9.65
CA SER A 75 17.99 -11.58 -9.68
C SER A 75 18.10 -12.73 -8.67
N VAL A 76 17.23 -12.76 -7.65
CA VAL A 76 17.25 -13.81 -6.62
C VAL A 76 16.27 -14.92 -7.01
N SER A 77 16.79 -16.11 -7.30
CA SER A 77 15.94 -17.28 -7.60
C SER A 77 15.19 -17.77 -6.35
N TYR A 78 14.05 -18.45 -6.55
CA TYR A 78 13.26 -19.00 -5.45
C TYR A 78 14.07 -19.94 -4.55
N ALA A 79 14.88 -20.82 -5.15
CA ALA A 79 15.72 -21.75 -4.42
C ALA A 79 16.83 -21.05 -3.62
N ALA A 80 17.45 -20.02 -4.19
CA ALA A 80 18.46 -19.24 -3.47
C ALA A 80 17.83 -18.51 -2.27
N ALA A 81 16.69 -17.85 -2.47
CA ALA A 81 15.97 -17.16 -1.40
C ALA A 81 15.54 -18.11 -0.28
N ALA A 82 14.92 -19.25 -0.61
CA ALA A 82 14.48 -20.24 0.38
C ALA A 82 15.66 -20.76 1.23
N ASN A 83 16.80 -21.04 0.59
CA ASN A 83 18.02 -21.46 1.29
C ASN A 83 18.61 -20.37 2.18
N LEU A 84 18.63 -19.11 1.72
CA LEU A 84 19.09 -17.99 2.53
C LEU A 84 18.20 -17.76 3.75
N ILE A 85 16.88 -17.85 3.57
CA ILE A 85 15.89 -17.76 4.66
C ILE A 85 16.12 -18.89 5.68
N ARG A 86 16.25 -20.14 5.22
CA ARG A 86 16.54 -21.30 6.08
C ARG A 86 17.81 -21.11 6.90
N LYS A 87 18.85 -20.56 6.28
CA LYS A 87 20.15 -20.28 6.92
C LYS A 87 20.15 -18.97 7.73
N LYS A 88 19.01 -18.27 7.84
CA LYS A 88 18.88 -16.96 8.50
C LYS A 88 19.85 -15.90 7.96
N LYS A 89 20.19 -15.98 6.67
CA LYS A 89 21.08 -15.06 5.96
C LYS A 89 20.27 -14.02 5.19
N PHE A 90 19.61 -13.13 5.91
CA PHE A 90 18.81 -12.04 5.36
C PHE A 90 18.80 -10.86 6.32
N GLN A 91 18.28 -9.71 5.87
CA GLN A 91 18.08 -8.54 6.69
C GLN A 91 16.58 -8.25 6.83
N TRP A 92 16.20 -7.76 8.01
CA TRP A 92 14.83 -7.34 8.28
C TRP A 92 14.55 -5.97 7.66
N LYS A 93 13.40 -5.84 7.02
CA LYS A 93 12.87 -4.55 6.57
C LYS A 93 11.54 -4.29 7.27
N PHE A 94 11.55 -3.42 8.27
CA PHE A 94 10.35 -3.00 8.97
C PHE A 94 9.66 -1.86 8.22
N ARG A 95 8.37 -2.00 7.99
CA ARG A 95 7.54 -1.02 7.27
C ARG A 95 6.43 -0.53 8.18
N THR A 96 6.25 0.78 8.27
CA THR A 96 5.12 1.38 8.98
C THR A 96 3.81 1.09 8.26
N ARG A 97 2.72 0.96 9.02
CA ARG A 97 1.36 0.81 8.49
C ARG A 97 0.44 1.85 9.10
N ILE A 98 -0.59 2.25 8.37
CA ILE A 98 -1.62 3.19 8.84
C ILE A 98 -2.72 2.38 9.52
N GLU A 99 -3.01 2.72 10.77
CA GLU A 99 -4.20 2.27 11.48
C GLU A 99 -5.27 3.35 11.38
N VAL A 100 -6.51 2.95 11.11
CA VAL A 100 -7.63 3.87 10.94
C VAL A 100 -8.59 3.68 12.10
N LYS A 101 -8.87 4.77 12.82
CA LYS A 101 -9.94 4.85 13.80
C LYS A 101 -11.05 5.72 13.24
N LEU A 102 -12.25 5.17 13.17
CA LEU A 102 -13.46 5.91 12.83
C LEU A 102 -14.15 6.36 14.12
N THR A 103 -14.63 7.60 14.15
CA THR A 103 -15.36 8.15 15.29
C THR A 103 -16.51 8.99 14.76
N GLY A 104 -17.72 8.69 15.20
CA GLY A 104 -18.92 9.34 14.69
C GLY A 104 -20.18 8.63 15.11
N GLN A 105 -21.31 9.12 14.62
CA GLN A 105 -22.60 8.43 14.70
C GLN A 105 -22.74 7.56 13.46
N PHE A 106 -22.97 6.27 13.65
CA PHE A 106 -23.12 5.31 12.57
C PHE A 106 -24.45 4.56 12.75
N ASP A 107 -25.38 4.67 11.81
CA ASP A 107 -26.65 3.92 11.86
C ASP A 107 -26.45 2.42 11.59
N LYS A 108 -25.40 2.11 10.83
CA LYS A 108 -24.95 0.77 10.49
C LYS A 108 -23.44 0.73 10.61
N GLU A 109 -22.92 -0.45 10.93
CA GLU A 109 -21.47 -0.67 10.87
C GLU A 109 -20.94 -0.30 9.48
N PRO A 110 -19.79 0.39 9.39
CA PRO A 110 -19.14 0.69 8.12
C PRO A 110 -18.97 -0.58 7.31
N GLU A 111 -19.47 -0.55 6.07
CA GLU A 111 -19.32 -1.68 5.16
C GLU A 111 -17.83 -1.84 4.82
N MET A 112 -17.20 -2.87 5.40
CA MET A 112 -15.84 -3.24 5.08
C MET A 112 -15.86 -4.11 3.83
N ILE A 113 -15.84 -3.47 2.66
CA ILE A 113 -15.66 -4.18 1.40
C ILE A 113 -14.19 -4.61 1.32
N GLY A 114 -13.93 -5.88 1.65
CA GLY A 114 -12.64 -6.50 1.34
C GLY A 114 -12.38 -6.44 -0.17
N ILE A 115 -11.10 -6.55 -0.57
CA ILE A 115 -10.67 -6.50 -1.98
C ILE A 115 -11.33 -7.62 -2.84
N HIS A 116 -12.06 -8.57 -2.23
CA HIS A 116 -12.63 -9.76 -2.88
C HIS A 116 -14.06 -10.16 -2.47
N LEU A 117 -14.83 -9.34 -1.74
CA LEU A 117 -16.21 -9.71 -1.40
C LEU A 117 -17.20 -9.08 -2.40
N PRO A 118 -18.15 -9.85 -2.96
CA PRO A 118 -19.25 -9.30 -3.74
C PRO A 118 -20.04 -8.33 -2.86
N LYS A 119 -20.36 -7.15 -3.40
CA LYS A 119 -21.27 -6.19 -2.75
C LYS A 119 -22.63 -6.86 -2.58
N LEU A 120 -23.17 -6.86 -1.35
CA LEU A 120 -24.62 -6.94 -1.20
C LEU A 120 -25.17 -5.54 -1.41
N ASP A 121 -25.97 -5.35 -2.46
CA ASP A 121 -26.76 -4.13 -2.60
C ASP A 121 -27.67 -3.99 -1.38
N GLN A 122 -27.41 -2.98 -0.56
CA GLN A 122 -28.34 -2.55 0.47
C GLN A 122 -28.79 -1.12 0.20
N SER A 123 -30.11 -0.96 0.17
CA SER A 123 -30.78 0.33 0.14
C SER A 123 -30.39 1.16 1.36
N HIS A 124 -30.02 2.42 1.12
CA HIS A 124 -29.70 3.39 2.17
C HIS A 124 -31.00 4.00 2.70
N SER A 125 -31.37 3.67 3.94
CA SER A 125 -32.33 4.45 4.72
C SER A 125 -31.64 5.70 5.28
N ALA A 126 -32.42 6.77 5.47
CA ALA A 126 -31.94 8.01 6.08
C ALA A 126 -31.39 7.75 7.49
N SER A 127 -30.28 8.43 7.83
CA SER A 127 -29.60 8.32 9.11
C SER A 127 -30.45 8.87 10.25
N ASP A 128 -30.63 8.11 11.32
CA ASP A 128 -31.30 8.56 12.54
C ASP A 128 -30.28 9.29 13.41
N ARG A 129 -30.43 10.61 13.54
CA ARG A 129 -29.50 11.49 14.27
C ARG A 129 -29.43 11.22 15.79
N SER A 130 -30.21 10.26 16.29
CA SER A 130 -30.23 9.84 17.70
C SER A 130 -29.17 8.80 18.08
N ALA A 131 -28.44 8.21 17.10
CA ALA A 131 -27.41 7.22 17.40
C ALA A 131 -26.27 7.79 18.28
N PRO A 132 -25.74 7.01 19.25
CA PRO A 132 -24.62 7.45 20.07
C PRO A 132 -23.35 7.61 19.22
N ILE A 133 -22.47 8.56 19.61
CA ILE A 133 -21.13 8.65 19.02
C ILE A 133 -20.33 7.42 19.48
N THR A 134 -19.88 6.63 18.53
CA THR A 134 -19.01 5.48 18.79
C THR A 134 -17.64 5.68 18.16
N SER A 135 -16.68 4.89 18.63
CA SER A 135 -15.31 4.87 18.15
C SER A 135 -14.93 3.43 17.84
N GLN A 136 -14.42 3.17 16.64
CA GLN A 136 -13.94 1.84 16.27
C GLN A 136 -12.64 1.91 15.48
N ILE A 137 -11.73 0.96 15.76
CA ILE A 137 -10.51 0.77 14.98
C ILE A 137 -10.81 -0.25 13.89
N LEU A 138 -10.48 0.09 12.65
CA LEU A 138 -10.67 -0.83 11.54
C LEU A 138 -9.70 -2.03 11.66
N PRO A 139 -10.15 -3.25 11.36
CA PRO A 139 -9.37 -4.47 11.60
C PRO A 139 -8.12 -4.58 10.71
N SER A 140 -8.11 -3.88 9.57
CA SER A 140 -7.03 -3.93 8.59
C SER A 140 -6.23 -2.63 8.59
N ARG A 141 -4.91 -2.76 8.64
CA ARG A 141 -3.97 -1.64 8.55
C ARG A 141 -3.48 -1.48 7.11
N ALA A 142 -3.39 -0.27 6.59
CA ALA A 142 -2.86 -0.05 5.24
C ALA A 142 -1.33 -0.07 5.24
N LEU A 143 -0.73 -0.83 4.32
CA LEU A 143 0.72 -0.80 4.12
C LEU A 143 1.14 0.39 3.25
N ASN A 144 0.37 0.70 2.22
CA ASN A 144 0.68 1.81 1.32
C ASN A 144 -0.08 3.08 1.70
N GLU A 145 -1.38 3.13 1.45
CA GLU A 145 -2.18 4.34 1.67
C GLU A 145 -3.61 4.07 2.13
N ILE A 146 -4.21 5.12 2.69
CA ILE A 146 -5.66 5.27 2.87
C ILE A 146 -6.12 6.39 1.96
N PHE A 147 -7.19 6.14 1.20
CA PHE A 147 -7.85 7.14 0.38
C PHE A 147 -9.26 7.39 0.91
N LEU A 148 -9.55 8.65 1.23
CA LEU A 148 -10.85 9.13 1.68
C LEU A 148 -11.46 10.02 0.60
N ALA A 149 -12.66 9.67 0.13
CA ALA A 149 -13.39 10.47 -0.84
C ALA A 149 -14.90 10.27 -0.73
N GLU A 150 -15.65 11.10 -1.44
CA GLU A 150 -17.07 10.90 -1.65
C GLU A 150 -17.31 9.63 -2.47
N ARG A 151 -18.34 8.86 -2.11
CA ARG A 151 -18.71 7.63 -2.85
C ARG A 151 -19.18 7.93 -4.27
N ARG A 152 -19.85 9.09 -4.47
CA ARG A 152 -20.39 9.49 -5.77
C ARG A 152 -19.36 10.34 -6.52
N PRO A 153 -18.92 9.93 -7.73
CA PRO A 153 -17.92 10.67 -8.50
C PRO A 153 -18.31 12.11 -8.87
N SER A 154 -19.62 12.42 -8.86
CA SER A 154 -20.13 13.77 -9.14
C SER A 154 -20.08 14.71 -7.93
N GLN A 155 -19.70 14.23 -6.76
CA GLN A 155 -19.61 15.02 -5.54
C GLN A 155 -18.17 15.36 -5.20
N VAL A 156 -17.98 16.55 -4.64
CA VAL A 156 -16.70 17.00 -4.11
C VAL A 156 -16.56 16.59 -2.66
N THR A 157 -15.39 16.10 -2.28
CA THR A 157 -15.03 15.82 -0.89
C THR A 157 -14.70 17.14 -0.19
N ASN A 158 -15.46 17.44 0.86
CA ASN A 158 -15.25 18.61 1.69
C ASN A 158 -14.87 18.16 3.10
N VAL A 159 -13.61 18.39 3.47
CA VAL A 159 -13.04 17.86 4.72
C VAL A 159 -12.28 18.93 5.47
N THR A 160 -12.25 18.78 6.79
CA THR A 160 -11.33 19.53 7.66
C THR A 160 -10.19 18.61 8.02
N ILE A 161 -8.97 19.02 7.69
CA ILE A 161 -7.75 18.29 8.01
C ILE A 161 -7.16 18.91 9.26
N ASP A 162 -6.99 18.10 10.30
CA ASP A 162 -6.43 18.48 11.59
C ASP A 162 -5.21 17.59 11.88
N VAL A 163 -4.02 18.16 11.70
CA VAL A 163 -2.74 17.48 11.97
C VAL A 163 -2.11 18.15 13.18
N PRO A 164 -1.66 17.40 14.20
CA PRO A 164 -1.03 17.99 15.38
C PRO A 164 0.09 18.96 15.03
N GLY A 165 0.03 20.17 15.59
CA GLY A 165 1.01 21.23 15.34
C GLY A 165 0.83 22.01 14.04
N VAL A 166 -0.16 21.67 13.21
CA VAL A 166 -0.48 22.37 11.95
C VAL A 166 -1.86 23.03 12.07
N PRO A 167 -2.04 24.27 11.60
CA PRO A 167 -3.36 24.89 11.57
C PRO A 167 -4.39 24.03 10.82
N LYS A 168 -5.58 23.90 11.41
CA LYS A 168 -6.72 23.23 10.79
C LYS A 168 -6.99 23.83 9.42
N THR A 169 -7.10 22.97 8.42
CA THR A 169 -7.29 23.39 7.03
C THR A 169 -8.57 22.80 6.47
N HIS A 170 -9.42 23.65 5.88
CA HIS A 170 -10.61 23.22 5.17
C HIS A 170 -10.28 23.06 3.68
N VAL A 171 -10.58 21.89 3.12
CA VAL A 171 -10.23 21.55 1.74
C VAL A 171 -11.46 21.00 1.01
N LYS A 172 -11.72 21.55 -0.17
CA LYS A 172 -12.62 20.97 -1.18
C LYS A 172 -11.76 20.33 -2.26
N CYS A 173 -11.91 19.03 -2.47
CA CYS A 173 -11.06 18.24 -3.37
C CYS A 173 -11.81 17.01 -3.91
N SER A 174 -11.15 16.22 -4.76
CA SER A 174 -11.65 14.92 -5.20
C SER A 174 -11.49 13.82 -4.14
N GLY A 175 -10.72 14.09 -3.09
CA GLY A 175 -10.40 13.14 -2.03
C GLY A 175 -9.05 13.44 -1.38
N VAL A 176 -8.77 12.77 -0.27
CA VAL A 176 -7.53 12.88 0.50
C VAL A 176 -6.82 11.53 0.51
N CYS A 177 -5.55 11.52 0.11
CA CYS A 177 -4.68 10.34 0.17
C CYS A 177 -3.64 10.52 1.28
N VAL A 178 -3.62 9.60 2.24
CA VAL A 178 -2.62 9.53 3.30
C VAL A 178 -1.75 8.32 3.04
N SER A 179 -0.45 8.52 2.80
CA SER A 179 0.48 7.47 2.37
C SER A 179 1.60 7.25 3.39
N THR A 180 2.05 6.00 3.52
CA THR A 180 3.28 5.65 4.24
C THR A 180 4.51 5.90 3.36
N GLY A 181 5.71 5.83 3.93
CA GLY A 181 6.93 5.80 3.12
C GLY A 181 6.98 4.63 2.14
N THR A 182 6.39 3.47 2.49
CA THR A 182 6.24 2.36 1.53
C THR A 182 5.28 2.72 0.39
N GLY A 183 4.16 3.37 0.69
CA GLY A 183 3.18 3.81 -0.30
C GLY A 183 3.65 4.96 -1.19
N SER A 184 4.72 5.66 -0.82
CA SER A 184 5.27 6.79 -1.58
C SER A 184 5.60 6.44 -3.03
N THR A 185 6.02 5.19 -3.29
CA THR A 185 6.35 4.68 -4.64
C THR A 185 5.11 4.21 -5.43
N SER A 186 3.92 4.27 -4.84
CA SER A 186 2.66 3.78 -5.43
C SER A 186 1.76 4.93 -5.91
N TRP A 187 0.57 5.12 -5.31
CA TRP A 187 -0.38 6.13 -5.76
C TRP A 187 0.18 7.54 -5.56
N HIS A 188 0.91 7.78 -4.47
CA HIS A 188 1.58 9.06 -4.22
C HIS A 188 2.51 9.46 -5.38
N MET A 189 3.42 8.58 -5.79
CA MET A 189 4.28 8.78 -6.96
C MET A 189 3.47 9.04 -8.22
N SER A 190 2.41 8.26 -8.45
CA SER A 190 1.59 8.37 -9.67
C SER A 190 0.85 9.70 -9.79
N MET A 191 0.43 10.28 -8.67
CA MET A 191 -0.27 11.58 -8.64
C MET A 191 0.69 12.76 -8.80
N ASN A 192 1.91 12.66 -8.26
CA ASN A 192 2.80 13.80 -8.12
C ASN A 192 3.91 13.86 -9.18
N ARG A 193 4.32 12.72 -9.76
CA ARG A 193 5.43 12.69 -10.71
C ARG A 193 5.22 13.60 -11.91
N ILE A 194 6.29 14.23 -12.36
CA ILE A 194 6.32 15.06 -13.56
C ILE A 194 7.08 14.35 -14.67
N SER A 195 6.65 14.58 -15.91
CA SER A 195 7.33 14.05 -17.09
C SER A 195 8.29 15.09 -17.66
N LEU A 196 9.36 14.63 -18.30
CA LEU A 196 10.33 15.51 -18.95
C LEU A 196 9.66 16.52 -19.92
N PRO A 197 8.67 16.15 -20.74
CA PRO A 197 7.93 17.12 -21.55
C PRO A 197 7.21 18.21 -20.75
N LYS A 198 6.67 17.90 -19.55
CA LYS A 198 6.04 18.91 -18.68
C LYS A 198 7.09 19.89 -18.15
N VAL A 199 8.24 19.40 -17.70
CA VAL A 199 9.35 20.25 -17.22
C VAL A 199 9.85 21.17 -18.33
N HIS A 200 10.08 20.61 -19.53
CA HIS A 200 10.44 21.40 -20.71
C HIS A 200 9.43 22.51 -21.03
N ARG A 201 8.12 22.20 -20.94
CA ARG A 201 7.06 23.19 -21.15
C ARG A 201 7.09 24.32 -20.10
N LEU A 202 7.31 23.99 -18.83
CA LEU A 202 7.38 24.99 -17.76
C LEU A 202 8.55 25.97 -17.97
N PHE A 203 9.74 25.46 -18.30
CA PHE A 203 10.92 26.29 -18.56
C PHE A 203 10.73 27.18 -19.78
N LYS A 204 10.13 26.65 -20.86
CA LYS A 204 9.78 27.44 -22.05
C LYS A 204 8.82 28.59 -21.71
N LEU A 205 7.80 28.34 -20.87
CA LEU A 205 6.86 29.38 -20.43
C LEU A 205 7.53 30.43 -19.54
N ALA A 206 8.48 30.00 -18.69
CA ALA A 206 9.26 30.88 -17.83
C ALA A 206 10.32 31.72 -18.59
N LYS A 207 10.56 31.44 -19.88
CA LYS A 207 11.62 32.07 -20.69
C LYS A 207 13.01 31.94 -20.07
N VAL A 208 13.26 30.81 -19.43
CA VAL A 208 14.56 30.45 -18.86
C VAL A 208 15.31 29.65 -19.91
N ASP A 209 16.56 30.00 -20.19
CA ASP A 209 17.44 29.20 -21.05
C ASP A 209 17.90 27.94 -20.30
N PHE A 210 17.94 26.80 -21.00
CA PHE A 210 18.31 25.52 -20.40
C PHE A 210 19.07 24.63 -21.38
N ALA A 211 19.99 23.83 -20.82
CA ALA A 211 20.57 22.68 -21.51
C ALA A 211 19.62 21.47 -21.36
N PRO A 212 19.44 20.62 -22.40
CA PRO A 212 18.55 19.46 -22.33
C PRO A 212 18.87 18.49 -21.17
N GLU A 213 20.15 18.28 -20.87
CA GLU A 213 20.62 17.41 -19.79
C GLU A 213 20.10 17.87 -18.43
N LYS A 214 20.16 19.19 -18.16
CA LYS A 214 19.64 19.76 -16.90
C LYS A 214 18.15 19.49 -16.69
N LEU A 215 17.35 19.41 -17.77
CA LEU A 215 15.93 19.11 -17.63
C LEU A 215 15.68 17.65 -17.25
N VAL A 216 16.54 16.73 -17.72
CA VAL A 216 16.48 15.31 -17.33
C VAL A 216 16.80 15.18 -15.86
N ASP A 217 17.88 15.85 -15.40
CA ASP A 217 18.30 15.84 -14.00
C ASP A 217 17.21 16.39 -13.08
N ILE A 218 16.66 17.57 -13.39
CA ILE A 218 15.56 18.18 -12.62
C ILE A 218 14.34 17.26 -12.57
N THR A 219 14.00 16.61 -13.70
CA THR A 219 12.87 15.68 -13.74
C THR A 219 13.12 14.47 -12.84
N SER A 220 14.32 13.89 -12.87
CA SER A 220 14.68 12.76 -12.01
C SER A 220 14.70 13.17 -10.56
N GLU A 221 15.44 14.22 -10.21
CA GLU A 221 15.60 14.72 -8.84
C GLU A 221 14.24 15.04 -8.20
N PHE A 222 13.33 15.71 -8.93
CA PHE A 222 11.99 15.95 -8.43
C PHE A 222 11.23 14.64 -8.18
N ASN A 223 11.24 13.71 -9.15
CA ASN A 223 10.51 12.45 -8.99
C ASN A 223 11.11 11.57 -7.89
N ASP A 224 12.43 11.56 -7.72
CA ASP A 224 13.13 10.83 -6.66
C ASP A 224 12.81 11.43 -5.29
N SER A 225 12.62 12.75 -5.19
CA SER A 225 12.20 13.44 -3.96
C SER A 225 10.79 13.05 -3.47
N LEU A 226 9.96 12.43 -4.33
CA LEU A 226 8.64 11.94 -3.95
C LEU A 226 8.70 10.60 -3.20
N GLN A 227 9.87 9.95 -3.12
CA GLN A 227 10.04 8.71 -2.38
C GLN A 227 10.40 9.03 -0.92
N PHE A 228 9.60 8.53 0.01
CA PHE A 228 9.80 8.72 1.43
C PHE A 228 10.35 7.43 2.09
N PRO A 229 11.17 7.55 3.14
CA PRO A 229 11.70 6.38 3.84
C PRO A 229 10.58 5.53 4.46
N PHE A 230 10.64 4.21 4.28
CA PHE A 230 9.59 3.28 4.72
C PHE A 230 9.69 2.84 6.19
N GLY A 231 10.83 3.08 6.83
CA GLY A 231 11.08 2.79 8.24
C GLY A 231 11.20 4.07 9.06
N LYS A 232 11.00 3.98 10.37
CA LYS A 232 11.56 4.98 11.28
C LYS A 232 13.07 4.76 11.32
N GLU A 233 13.86 5.80 11.07
CA GLU A 233 15.17 5.86 11.71
C GLU A 233 14.88 5.84 13.21
N LEU A 234 15.25 4.74 13.87
CA LEU A 234 15.20 4.62 15.33
C LEU A 234 16.46 5.24 15.90
#